data_AF-A0A1Y5MW72-F1
#
_entry.id   AF-A0A1Y5MW72-F1
#
_cell.length_a   1.000
_cell.length_b   1.000
_cell.length_c   1.000
_cell.angle_alpha   90.00
_cell.angle_beta   90.00
_cell.angle_gamma   90.00
#
_symmetry.space_group_name_H-M   'P 1'
#
loop_
_entity.id
_entity.type
_entity.pdbx_description
1 polymer ?
#
loop_
_entity_poly.entity_id
_entity_poly.type
_entity_poly.pdbx_seq_one_letter_code
_entity_poly.pdbx_strand_id
1 'polypeptide(L)'
;MKRAIIIFFIVCNFLFAATNSEIFAKFDKNFASSSRSAKIKFHNDIKDIYVDAIIKNDKNIKKQALTRLITSSKSLGFDSSGYIKDLNALNGVKSASMPSNAALTLLSATKVNDTLVLKFNTKIDTAKLKTSFLKQQNTYKNIMDIDGRLNGNPLTYKNFISDYIHISQYDKNTVRVIFSDKIQKTIKANATGDLLIISTQNFISNENVKAPLHKTKNKNEEVPHKEPEPNLKPQPVQSEPAAAPLPPVTASKFSRNKTIVIDPGHGGTDPGAVNGKLQEKTAVLGVAKKLGDILKARGYKVYFTRSTDVFINLRTRTKFANDKMADLFVSIHANAAPNATKAKSMHGIETFFLSPARSERSKNAAALENKSDIEEMNYFSQQTFLNVLNREKIIASNKLGIDIQKEILASARKVYAASDGSVREAPFWVLVGALMPAVLVEIGYITHPVEGEKLFNDAYQNALANGIANGIDGYFAKNR
;
A
#
# COMPACT_ATOMS: atom_id res chain seq x y z
N MET A 1 -37.91 31.88 51.61
CA MET A 1 -37.61 30.67 50.81
C MET A 1 -37.16 31.12 49.42
N LYS A 2 -35.86 30.99 49.13
CA LYS A 2 -35.22 31.42 47.88
C LYS A 2 -35.49 30.39 46.77
N ARG A 3 -35.96 30.81 45.60
CA ARG A 3 -35.91 30.00 44.37
C ARG A 3 -34.99 30.70 43.37
N ALA A 4 -33.78 30.17 43.25
CA ALA A 4 -32.85 30.50 42.17
C ALA A 4 -33.15 29.57 40.99
N ILE A 5 -33.47 30.14 39.83
CA ILE A 5 -33.52 29.41 38.56
C ILE A 5 -32.18 29.68 37.88
N ILE A 6 -31.36 28.64 37.79
CA ILE A 6 -30.05 28.63 37.15
C ILE A 6 -30.24 28.51 35.65
N ILE A 7 -29.73 29.50 34.91
CA ILE A 7 -29.59 29.50 33.46
C ILE A 7 -28.58 28.41 33.08
N PHE A 8 -29.01 27.37 32.37
CA PHE A 8 -28.12 26.34 31.83
C PHE A 8 -27.65 26.79 30.44
N PHE A 9 -26.39 27.21 30.35
CA PHE A 9 -25.71 27.50 29.08
C PHE A 9 -25.61 26.22 28.24
N ILE A 10 -26.32 26.18 27.12
CA ILE A 10 -26.14 25.17 26.08
C ILE A 10 -24.90 25.55 25.28
N VAL A 11 -23.77 24.90 25.55
CA VAL A 11 -22.60 24.96 24.68
C VAL A 11 -22.68 23.78 23.70
N CYS A 12 -23.29 24.04 22.54
CA CYS A 12 -23.23 23.15 21.38
C CYS A 12 -21.78 23.05 20.89
N ASN A 13 -21.09 21.96 21.21
CA ASN A 13 -19.83 21.61 20.57
C ASN A 13 -20.12 20.91 19.24
N PHE A 14 -20.10 21.66 18.15
CA PHE A 14 -20.01 21.11 16.80
C PHE A 14 -18.61 20.49 16.63
N LEU A 15 -18.55 19.15 16.53
CA LEU A 15 -17.34 18.44 16.13
C LEU A 15 -17.16 18.58 14.61
N PHE A 16 -16.53 19.68 14.20
CA PHE A 16 -15.93 19.80 12.87
C PHE A 16 -14.72 18.87 12.78
N ALA A 17 -14.53 18.22 11.63
CA ALA A 17 -13.28 17.53 11.35
C ALA A 17 -12.16 18.58 11.34
N ALA A 18 -11.17 18.37 12.21
CA ALA A 18 -10.12 19.35 12.40
C ALA A 18 -9.35 19.55 11.10
N THR A 19 -9.35 20.79 10.59
CA THR A 19 -8.45 21.17 9.49
C THR A 19 -6.99 20.91 9.88
N ASN A 20 -6.06 20.83 8.92
CA ASN A 20 -4.61 20.74 9.23
C ASN A 20 -4.19 21.82 10.23
N SER A 21 -4.78 23.02 10.12
CA SER A 21 -4.59 24.14 11.06
C SER A 21 -5.07 23.80 12.47
N GLU A 22 -6.25 23.20 12.63
CA GLU A 22 -6.78 22.79 13.94
C GLU A 22 -5.98 21.64 14.56
N ILE A 23 -5.51 20.67 13.76
CA ILE A 23 -4.64 19.60 14.25
C ILE A 23 -3.31 20.17 14.74
N PHE A 24 -2.72 21.11 13.99
CA PHE A 24 -1.53 21.84 14.40
C PHE A 24 -1.75 22.65 15.68
N ALA A 25 -2.84 23.40 15.79
CA ALA A 25 -3.19 24.15 16.99
C ALA A 25 -3.39 23.24 18.21
N LYS A 26 -4.03 22.08 18.01
CA LYS A 26 -4.24 21.10 19.06
C LYS A 26 -2.92 20.46 19.52
N PHE A 27 -2.01 20.18 18.58
CA PHE A 27 -0.65 19.75 18.89
C PHE A 27 0.07 20.81 19.73
N ASP A 28 0.12 22.06 19.25
CA ASP A 28 0.88 23.13 19.89
C ASP A 28 0.39 23.42 21.32
N LYS A 29 -0.94 23.36 21.53
CA LYS A 29 -1.55 23.61 22.84
C LYS A 29 -1.33 22.48 23.84
N ASN A 30 -1.42 21.23 23.40
CA ASN A 30 -1.61 20.09 24.31
C ASN A 30 -0.43 19.12 24.35
N PHE A 31 0.47 19.13 23.36
CA PHE A 31 1.50 18.09 23.22
C PHE A 31 2.40 18.01 24.44
N ALA A 32 2.93 19.13 24.94
CA ALA A 32 3.95 19.15 25.99
C ALA A 32 3.47 18.51 27.32
N SER A 33 2.24 18.82 27.74
CA SER A 33 1.62 18.35 28.99
C SER A 33 0.91 17.00 28.87
N SER A 34 0.85 16.44 27.65
CA SER A 34 0.16 15.17 27.41
C SER A 34 0.93 13.96 27.93
N SER A 35 0.17 12.90 28.25
CA SER A 35 0.75 11.58 28.53
C SER A 35 1.56 11.08 27.32
N ARG A 36 2.50 10.16 27.56
CA ARG A 36 3.34 9.58 26.49
C ARG A 36 2.51 9.00 25.34
N SER A 37 1.41 8.30 25.66
CA SER A 37 0.49 7.74 24.67
C SER A 37 -0.19 8.84 23.83
N ALA A 38 -0.68 9.91 24.47
CA ALA A 38 -1.26 11.05 23.76
C ALA A 38 -0.23 11.82 22.91
N LYS A 39 1.02 11.95 23.38
CA LYS A 39 2.14 12.50 22.60
C LYS A 39 2.43 11.69 21.33
N ILE A 40 2.36 10.36 21.41
CA ILE A 40 2.55 9.48 20.25
C ILE A 40 1.40 9.66 19.25
N LYS A 41 0.15 9.76 19.72
CA LYS A 41 -0.99 10.06 18.86
C LYS A 41 -0.78 11.37 18.09
N PHE A 42 -0.40 12.43 18.80
CA PHE A 42 -0.03 13.71 18.18
C PHE A 42 1.11 13.57 17.17
N HIS A 43 2.14 12.78 17.46
CA HIS A 43 3.24 12.54 16.53
C HIS A 43 2.74 11.91 15.21
N ASN A 44 1.87 10.91 15.30
CA ASN A 44 1.32 10.22 14.14
C ASN A 44 0.37 11.12 13.32
N ASP A 45 -0.49 11.89 13.99
CA ASP A 45 -1.38 12.86 13.32
C ASP A 45 -0.58 13.86 12.46
N ILE A 46 0.55 14.36 12.98
CA ILE A 46 1.44 15.27 12.24
C ILE A 46 2.18 14.53 11.12
N LYS A 47 2.56 13.26 11.33
CA LYS A 47 3.23 12.43 10.31
C LYS A 47 2.34 12.21 9.10
N ASP A 48 1.06 11.97 9.29
CA ASP A 48 0.10 11.81 8.20
C ASP A 48 -0.05 13.11 7.39
N ILE A 49 -0.09 14.27 8.07
CA ILE A 49 -0.10 15.58 7.41
C ILE A 49 1.19 15.83 6.63
N TYR A 50 2.35 15.42 7.16
CA TYR A 50 3.63 15.52 6.46
C TYR A 50 3.64 14.72 5.15
N VAL A 51 3.11 13.49 5.18
CA VAL A 51 3.00 12.62 4.00
C VAL A 51 2.06 13.22 2.96
N ASP A 52 0.87 13.66 3.37
CA ASP A 52 -0.10 14.31 2.46
C ASP A 52 0.51 15.55 1.78
N ALA A 53 1.27 16.35 2.53
CA ALA A 53 1.97 17.52 2.00
C ALA A 53 3.07 17.16 0.98
N ILE A 54 3.76 16.03 1.15
CA ILE A 54 4.70 15.52 0.13
C ILE A 54 3.95 15.14 -1.15
N ILE A 55 2.84 14.40 -1.02
CA ILE A 55 2.05 13.92 -2.17
C ILE A 55 1.49 15.10 -2.97
N LYS A 56 0.99 16.12 -2.27
CA LYS A 56 0.41 17.33 -2.88
C LYS A 56 1.45 18.38 -3.27
N ASN A 57 2.73 18.15 -2.99
CA ASN A 57 3.81 19.11 -3.16
C ASN A 57 3.56 20.45 -2.42
N ASP A 58 2.89 20.41 -1.27
CA ASP A 58 2.57 21.57 -0.45
C ASP A 58 3.72 21.89 0.52
N LYS A 59 4.57 22.83 0.13
CA LYS A 59 5.77 23.22 0.90
C LYS A 59 5.42 23.84 2.26
N ASN A 60 4.30 24.55 2.37
CA ASN A 60 3.92 25.28 3.57
C ASN A 60 3.45 24.32 4.66
N ILE A 61 2.56 23.39 4.30
CA ILE A 61 2.10 22.35 5.22
C ILE A 61 3.26 21.41 5.58
N LYS A 62 4.11 21.07 4.60
CA LYS A 62 5.30 20.23 4.83
C LYS A 62 6.23 20.84 5.89
N LYS A 63 6.52 22.14 5.80
CA LYS A 63 7.34 22.86 6.77
C LYS A 63 6.73 22.85 8.17
N GLN A 64 5.42 23.13 8.27
CA GLN A 64 4.70 23.13 9.55
C GLN A 64 4.66 21.76 10.21
N ALA A 65 4.49 20.70 9.43
CA ALA A 65 4.50 19.34 9.94
C ALA A 65 5.90 18.92 10.42
N LEU A 66 6.95 19.25 9.65
CA LEU A 66 8.33 18.93 10.01
C LEU A 66 8.77 19.53 11.35
N THR A 67 8.45 20.80 11.60
CA THR A 67 8.78 21.43 12.89
C THR A 67 8.18 20.66 14.07
N ARG A 68 6.91 20.22 13.94
CA ARG A 68 6.20 19.47 14.99
C ARG A 68 6.67 18.02 15.10
N LEU A 69 7.06 17.39 13.99
CA LEU A 69 7.68 16.07 13.99
C LEU A 69 9.02 16.06 14.70
N ILE A 70 9.85 17.09 14.50
CA ILE A 70 11.13 17.22 15.22
C ILE A 70 10.88 17.36 16.72
N THR A 71 9.98 18.26 17.11
CA THR A 71 9.61 18.49 18.52
C THR A 71 9.10 17.21 19.17
N SER A 72 8.16 16.53 18.52
CA SER A 72 7.57 15.32 19.06
C SER A 72 8.55 14.14 19.10
N SER A 73 9.39 13.99 18.08
CA SER A 73 10.42 12.95 18.04
C SER A 73 11.40 13.11 19.20
N LYS A 74 11.91 14.32 19.44
CA LYS A 74 12.81 14.61 20.56
C LYS A 74 12.16 14.31 21.91
N SER A 75 10.90 14.73 22.11
CA SER A 75 10.18 14.47 23.36
C SER A 75 9.88 12.98 23.60
N LEU A 76 9.84 12.16 22.55
CA LEU A 76 9.50 10.74 22.61
C LEU A 76 10.74 9.82 22.57
N GLY A 77 11.93 10.38 22.33
CA GLY A 77 13.16 9.63 22.11
C GLY A 77 13.25 8.97 20.72
N PHE A 78 12.48 9.45 19.74
CA PHE A 78 12.57 8.98 18.34
C PHE A 78 13.65 9.74 17.57
N ASP A 79 14.21 9.11 16.54
CA ASP A 79 15.17 9.77 15.66
C ASP A 79 14.48 10.88 14.84
N SER A 80 14.94 12.11 15.03
CA SER A 80 14.46 13.30 14.32
C SER A 80 15.35 13.72 13.15
N SER A 81 16.47 13.03 12.90
CA SER A 81 17.53 13.45 11.97
C SER A 81 17.00 13.66 10.54
N GLY A 82 16.14 12.77 10.05
CA GLY A 82 15.48 12.88 8.75
C GLY A 82 14.61 14.13 8.63
N TYR A 83 13.77 14.41 9.64
CA TYR A 83 12.91 15.59 9.64
C TYR A 83 13.71 16.89 9.75
N ILE A 84 14.80 16.91 10.53
CA ILE A 84 15.71 18.06 10.62
C ILE A 84 16.31 18.36 9.24
N LYS A 85 16.77 17.33 8.54
CA LYS A 85 17.34 17.48 7.20
C LYS A 85 16.33 18.03 6.20
N ASP A 86 15.10 17.49 6.21
CA ASP A 86 14.03 17.92 5.32
C ASP A 86 13.57 19.36 5.63
N LEU A 87 13.53 19.76 6.90
CA LEU A 87 13.19 21.13 7.31
C LEU A 87 14.27 22.14 6.92
N ASN A 88 15.54 21.76 7.08
CA ASN A 88 16.67 22.59 6.66
C ASN A 88 16.67 22.81 5.14
N ALA A 89 16.37 21.75 4.37
CA ALA A 89 16.22 21.85 2.91
C ALA A 89 15.09 22.80 2.49
N LEU A 90 13.98 22.88 3.24
CA LEU A 90 12.85 23.77 2.97
C LEU A 90 13.09 25.23 3.38
N ASN A 91 13.84 25.47 4.45
CA ASN A 91 14.07 26.81 4.99
C ASN A 91 15.12 27.63 4.23
N GLY A 92 15.66 27.09 3.14
CA GLY A 92 16.77 27.74 2.45
C GLY A 92 18.01 27.90 3.33
N VAL A 93 18.07 27.19 4.48
CA VAL A 93 19.31 27.00 5.22
C VAL A 93 20.18 26.19 4.29
N LYS A 94 21.06 26.89 3.59
CA LYS A 94 22.10 26.31 2.77
C LYS A 94 22.91 25.36 3.65
N SER A 95 22.53 24.08 3.72
CA SER A 95 23.52 23.09 3.34
C SER A 95 23.94 23.54 1.97
N ALA A 96 25.17 24.09 1.89
CA ALA A 96 25.74 24.75 0.73
C ALA A 96 25.02 24.32 -0.54
N SER A 97 24.41 25.26 -1.26
CA SER A 97 23.77 25.01 -2.55
C SER A 97 24.70 24.11 -3.33
N MET A 98 24.39 22.81 -3.35
CA MET A 98 25.20 21.84 -4.05
C MET A 98 25.00 22.26 -5.50
N PRO A 99 26.08 22.57 -6.22
CA PRO A 99 25.99 23.02 -7.60
C PRO A 99 25.06 22.07 -8.36
N SER A 100 24.39 22.54 -9.40
CA SER A 100 23.69 21.65 -10.35
C SER A 100 24.63 20.62 -11.04
N ASN A 101 25.92 20.61 -10.66
CA ASN A 101 26.99 19.67 -10.99
C ASN A 101 27.52 18.86 -9.78
N ALA A 102 26.87 18.83 -8.62
CA ALA A 102 27.33 18.03 -7.50
C ALA A 102 27.27 16.53 -7.86
N ALA A 103 28.42 15.86 -7.77
CA ALA A 103 28.52 14.43 -8.05
C ALA A 103 27.50 13.65 -7.21
N LEU A 104 26.83 12.68 -7.85
CA LEU A 104 25.92 11.76 -7.20
C LEU A 104 26.64 11.15 -5.99
N THR A 105 26.03 11.19 -4.80
CA THR A 105 26.66 10.73 -3.56
C THR A 105 25.73 9.76 -2.85
N LEU A 106 26.20 8.55 -2.56
CA LEU A 106 25.55 7.54 -1.74
C LEU A 106 25.64 7.97 -0.28
N LEU A 107 24.52 8.35 0.30
CA LEU A 107 24.39 8.88 1.65
C LEU A 107 24.25 7.78 2.71
N SER A 108 23.52 6.71 2.40
CA SER A 108 23.34 5.58 3.32
C SER A 108 22.95 4.30 2.57
N ALA A 109 23.20 3.16 3.22
CA ALA A 109 22.67 1.87 2.82
C ALA A 109 21.93 1.25 4.02
N THR A 110 20.71 0.77 3.78
CA THR A 110 19.82 0.25 4.83
C THR A 110 19.29 -1.12 4.43
N LYS A 111 19.35 -2.07 5.37
CA LYS A 111 18.71 -3.39 5.23
C LYS A 111 17.23 -3.26 5.55
N VAL A 112 16.37 -3.71 4.66
CA VAL A 112 14.91 -3.75 4.87
C VAL A 112 14.36 -5.07 4.34
N ASN A 113 14.01 -6.01 5.22
CA ASN A 113 13.59 -7.38 4.85
C ASN A 113 14.55 -7.99 3.82
N ASP A 114 14.09 -8.59 2.71
CA ASP A 114 14.95 -9.12 1.66
C ASP A 114 15.37 -8.07 0.61
N THR A 115 15.60 -6.83 1.05
CA THR A 115 16.05 -5.73 0.17
C THR A 115 17.12 -4.84 0.79
N LEU A 116 18.10 -4.45 -0.03
CA LEU A 116 19.08 -3.44 0.29
C LEU A 116 18.66 -2.12 -0.35
N VAL A 117 18.48 -1.08 0.45
CA VAL A 117 18.07 0.25 -0.01
C VAL A 117 19.26 1.19 0.09
N LEU A 118 19.65 1.77 -1.04
CA LEU A 118 20.72 2.77 -1.14
C LEU A 118 20.10 4.16 -1.33
N LYS A 119 20.43 5.12 -0.46
CA LYS A 119 19.93 6.50 -0.52
C LYS A 119 20.98 7.44 -1.08
N PHE A 120 20.61 8.26 -2.05
CA PHE A 120 21.47 9.24 -2.69
C PHE A 120 21.06 10.67 -2.35
N ASN A 121 21.94 11.62 -2.66
CA ASN A 121 21.68 13.05 -2.51
C ASN A 121 20.76 13.63 -3.60
N THR A 122 20.65 12.95 -4.74
CA THR A 122 19.81 13.35 -5.88
C THR A 122 19.31 12.12 -6.62
N LYS A 123 18.43 12.33 -7.60
CA LYS A 123 17.84 11.28 -8.41
C LYS A 123 18.92 10.43 -9.10
N ILE A 124 18.74 9.12 -9.07
CA ILE A 124 19.59 8.18 -9.82
C ILE A 124 19.17 8.12 -11.28
N ASP A 125 20.18 8.13 -12.15
CA ASP A 125 20.04 7.76 -13.55
C ASP A 125 20.38 6.27 -13.71
N THR A 126 19.36 5.43 -13.84
CA THR A 126 19.54 3.98 -13.98
C THR A 126 20.25 3.58 -15.26
N ALA A 127 20.26 4.44 -16.29
CA ALA A 127 20.97 4.16 -17.53
C ALA A 127 22.50 4.17 -17.34
N LYS A 128 22.99 4.78 -16.24
CA LYS A 128 24.42 4.83 -15.89
C LYS A 128 24.87 3.70 -14.97
N LEU A 129 23.93 2.87 -14.48
CA LEU A 129 24.28 1.73 -13.64
C LEU A 129 24.98 0.66 -14.49
N LYS A 130 26.20 0.30 -14.10
CA LYS A 130 26.96 -0.78 -14.75
C LYS A 130 26.88 -2.00 -13.86
N THR A 131 26.41 -3.11 -14.41
CA THR A 131 26.41 -4.39 -13.71
C THR A 131 27.32 -5.37 -14.41
N SER A 132 28.03 -6.18 -13.63
CA SER A 132 28.87 -7.26 -14.14
C SER A 132 28.78 -8.47 -13.21
N PHE A 133 29.12 -9.63 -13.76
CA PHE A 133 29.07 -10.90 -13.06
C PHE A 133 30.41 -11.60 -13.20
N LEU A 134 30.88 -12.19 -12.11
CA LEU A 134 32.13 -12.94 -12.07
C LEU A 134 31.94 -14.23 -11.27
N LYS A 135 32.33 -15.36 -11.85
CA LYS A 135 32.50 -16.62 -11.13
C LYS A 135 33.98 -16.79 -10.81
N GLN A 136 34.34 -16.90 -9.54
CA GLN A 136 35.72 -17.10 -9.09
C GLN A 136 35.75 -18.27 -8.11
N GLN A 137 36.44 -19.35 -8.48
CA GLN A 137 36.45 -20.61 -7.72
C GLN A 137 35.03 -21.09 -7.37
N ASN A 138 34.67 -21.06 -6.09
CA ASN A 138 33.39 -21.52 -5.52
C ASN A 138 32.48 -20.36 -5.07
N THR A 139 32.72 -19.15 -5.58
CA THR A 139 31.95 -17.95 -5.23
C THR A 139 31.46 -17.25 -6.49
N TYR A 140 30.19 -16.86 -6.48
CA TYR A 140 29.52 -16.05 -7.48
C TYR A 140 29.47 -14.60 -7.02
N LYS A 141 29.97 -13.68 -7.85
CA LYS A 141 30.00 -12.25 -7.56
C LYS A 141 29.14 -11.49 -8.56
N ASN A 142 28.12 -10.80 -8.08
CA ASN A 142 27.44 -9.75 -8.83
C ASN A 142 28.01 -8.39 -8.39
N ILE A 143 28.46 -7.60 -9.35
CA ILE A 143 29.11 -6.31 -9.10
C ILE A 143 28.24 -5.23 -9.75
N MET A 144 27.92 -4.20 -8.96
CA MET A 144 27.20 -3.03 -9.43
C MET A 144 28.05 -1.78 -9.19
N ASP A 145 28.43 -1.13 -10.28
CA ASP A 145 29.19 0.11 -10.29
C ASP A 145 28.25 1.28 -10.54
N ILE A 146 28.29 2.24 -9.62
CA ILE A 146 27.45 3.43 -9.59
C ILE A 146 28.37 4.64 -9.72
N ASP A 147 28.21 5.42 -10.78
CA ASP A 147 28.94 6.66 -11.00
C ASP A 147 28.55 7.68 -9.89
N GLY A 148 29.40 7.80 -8.87
CA GLY A 148 29.18 8.64 -7.70
C GLY A 148 30.25 8.49 -6.60
N ARG A 149 29.98 9.12 -5.46
CA ARG A 149 30.82 9.10 -4.26
C ARG A 149 30.13 8.41 -3.10
N LEU A 150 30.88 7.70 -2.26
CA LEU A 150 30.40 7.15 -1.00
C LEU A 150 30.55 8.21 0.09
N ASN A 151 29.47 8.51 0.79
CA ASN A 151 29.52 9.34 1.98
C ASN A 151 29.88 8.46 3.19
N GLY A 152 31.09 8.64 3.72
CA GLY A 152 31.58 7.91 4.88
C GLY A 152 32.37 6.64 4.53
N ASN A 153 32.43 5.72 5.48
CA ASN A 153 33.26 4.52 5.40
C ASN A 153 32.59 3.39 4.58
N PRO A 154 33.38 2.45 4.04
CA PRO A 154 32.85 1.23 3.43
C PRO A 154 31.88 0.48 4.34
N LEU A 155 30.82 -0.07 3.76
CA LEU A 155 29.76 -0.80 4.46
C LEU A 155 29.83 -2.28 4.11
N THR A 156 29.55 -3.14 5.08
CA THR A 156 29.55 -4.59 4.88
C THR A 156 28.33 -5.23 5.54
N TYR A 157 27.66 -6.13 4.82
CA TYR A 157 26.56 -6.95 5.33
C TYR A 157 26.85 -8.43 5.10
N LYS A 158 26.54 -9.27 6.09
CA LYS A 158 26.69 -10.73 6.02
C LYS A 158 25.34 -11.40 6.21
N ASN A 159 25.13 -12.54 5.57
CA ASN A 159 23.94 -13.39 5.72
C ASN A 159 22.63 -12.61 5.54
N PHE A 160 22.51 -11.91 4.42
CA PHE A 160 21.35 -11.09 4.08
C PHE A 160 20.71 -11.59 2.78
N ILE A 161 20.38 -10.69 1.85
CA ILE A 161 20.01 -11.04 0.47
C ILE A 161 21.16 -11.73 -0.28
N SER A 162 22.40 -11.49 0.15
CA SER A 162 23.60 -12.19 -0.28
C SER A 162 24.38 -12.71 0.92
N ASP A 163 25.18 -13.77 0.75
CA ASP A 163 26.05 -14.28 1.82
C ASP A 163 26.99 -13.18 2.32
N TYR A 164 27.46 -12.32 1.40
CA TYR A 164 28.31 -11.18 1.70
C TYR A 164 28.06 -10.00 0.75
N ILE A 165 27.83 -8.81 1.30
CA ILE A 165 27.68 -7.55 0.56
C ILE A 165 28.76 -6.58 1.02
N HIS A 166 29.47 -5.98 0.07
CA HIS A 166 30.44 -4.92 0.34
C HIS A 166 30.15 -3.70 -0.51
N ILE A 167 30.08 -2.53 0.12
CA ILE A 167 29.86 -1.24 -0.53
C ILE A 167 31.08 -0.37 -0.22
N SER A 168 31.82 0.03 -1.24
CA SER A 168 33.03 0.84 -1.07
C SER A 168 33.20 1.84 -2.22
N GLN A 169 33.99 2.89 -1.98
CA GLN A 169 34.51 3.72 -3.06
C GLN A 169 35.54 2.88 -3.83
N TYR A 170 35.28 2.61 -5.12
CA TYR A 170 36.18 1.84 -5.98
C TYR A 170 37.26 2.72 -6.60
N ASP A 171 36.85 3.89 -7.12
CA ASP A 171 37.72 4.93 -7.62
C ASP A 171 37.12 6.31 -7.29
N LYS A 172 37.76 7.42 -7.70
CA LYS A 172 37.32 8.79 -7.39
C LYS A 172 35.86 9.14 -7.75
N ASN A 173 35.26 8.40 -8.68
CA ASN A 173 33.95 8.64 -9.27
C ASN A 173 33.03 7.41 -9.24
N THR A 174 33.45 6.27 -8.68
CA THR A 174 32.65 5.04 -8.70
C THR A 174 32.46 4.45 -7.31
N VAL A 175 31.21 4.29 -6.90
CA VAL A 175 30.84 3.44 -5.76
C VAL A 175 30.56 2.04 -6.29
N ARG A 176 31.21 1.03 -5.70
CA ARG A 176 31.02 -0.37 -6.07
C ARG A 176 30.27 -1.11 -4.98
N VAL A 177 29.24 -1.84 -5.39
CA VAL A 177 28.49 -2.78 -4.56
C VAL A 177 28.79 -4.20 -5.06
N ILE A 178 29.33 -5.04 -4.19
CA ILE A 178 29.68 -6.43 -4.49
C ILE A 178 28.77 -7.34 -3.67
N PHE A 179 28.01 -8.20 -4.34
CA PHE A 179 27.25 -9.30 -3.76
C PHE A 179 28.02 -10.59 -4.02
N SER A 180 28.40 -11.33 -2.98
CA SER A 180 29.15 -12.59 -3.08
C SER A 180 28.34 -13.72 -2.46
N ASP A 181 28.07 -14.76 -3.24
CA ASP A 181 27.23 -15.89 -2.85
C ASP A 181 27.87 -17.24 -3.22
N LYS A 182 27.60 -18.28 -2.44
CA LYS A 182 27.95 -19.67 -2.78
C LYS A 182 27.09 -20.24 -3.92
N ILE A 183 25.87 -19.72 -4.07
CA ILE A 183 24.91 -20.12 -5.11
C ILE A 183 24.67 -18.92 -6.02
N GLN A 184 24.58 -19.15 -7.33
CA GLN A 184 24.28 -18.08 -8.28
C GLN A 184 22.92 -17.44 -8.00
N LYS A 185 22.92 -16.12 -7.83
CA LYS A 185 21.72 -15.29 -7.67
C LYS A 185 21.63 -14.22 -8.74
N THR A 186 20.41 -13.90 -9.14
CA THR A 186 20.08 -12.74 -9.98
C THR A 186 19.83 -11.54 -9.08
N ILE A 187 20.48 -10.40 -9.37
CA ILE A 187 20.25 -9.12 -8.71
C ILE A 187 19.18 -8.34 -9.48
N LYS A 188 18.14 -7.87 -8.79
CA LYS A 188 17.14 -6.95 -9.33
C LYS A 188 17.29 -5.60 -8.64
N ALA A 189 17.45 -4.53 -9.43
CA ALA A 189 17.63 -3.18 -8.93
C ALA A 189 16.61 -2.23 -9.56
N ASN A 190 15.92 -1.45 -8.73
CA ASN A 190 14.93 -0.48 -9.16
C ASN A 190 15.23 0.88 -8.51
N ALA A 191 15.27 1.94 -9.32
CA ALA A 191 15.43 3.29 -8.79
C ALA A 191 14.08 4.00 -8.64
N THR A 192 13.92 4.75 -7.55
CA THR A 192 12.78 5.64 -7.33
C THR A 192 13.27 6.95 -6.73
N GLY A 193 13.27 8.02 -7.53
CA GLY A 193 13.89 9.28 -7.15
C GLY A 193 15.37 9.06 -6.79
N ASP A 194 15.73 9.40 -5.56
CA ASP A 194 17.08 9.29 -5.00
C ASP A 194 17.32 7.98 -4.22
N LEU A 195 16.50 6.96 -4.45
CA LEU A 195 16.66 5.62 -3.87
C LEU A 195 16.99 4.60 -4.96
N LEU A 196 17.89 3.66 -4.65
CA LEU A 196 18.11 2.42 -5.40
C LEU A 196 17.80 1.22 -4.50
N ILE A 197 16.79 0.45 -4.88
CA ILE A 197 16.28 -0.70 -4.13
C ILE A 197 16.77 -1.97 -4.81
N ILE A 198 17.47 -2.81 -4.06
CA ILE A 198 18.14 -4.00 -4.58
C ILE A 198 17.60 -5.24 -3.87
N SER A 199 17.26 -6.26 -4.65
CA SER A 199 16.82 -7.58 -4.17
C SER A 199 17.53 -8.69 -4.93
N THR A 200 17.49 -9.91 -4.40
CA THR A 200 18.15 -11.08 -5.02
C THR A 200 17.18 -12.24 -5.17
N GLN A 201 17.35 -13.04 -6.22
CA GLN A 201 16.60 -14.29 -6.42
C GLN A 201 17.56 -15.39 -6.86
N ASN A 202 17.34 -16.65 -6.45
CA ASN A 202 18.15 -17.77 -6.91
C ASN A 202 18.04 -17.91 -8.43
N PHE A 203 19.16 -18.14 -9.11
CA PHE A 203 19.17 -18.37 -10.55
C PHE A 203 18.61 -19.77 -10.84
N ILE A 204 17.47 -19.84 -11.54
CA ILE A 204 16.89 -21.07 -12.05
C ILE A 204 17.18 -21.09 -13.55
N SER A 205 17.99 -22.03 -14.02
CA SER A 205 18.29 -22.21 -15.44
C SER A 205 17.05 -22.78 -16.14
N ASN A 206 16.26 -21.92 -16.78
CA ASN A 206 15.40 -22.37 -17.86
C ASN A 206 16.24 -22.39 -19.15
N GLU A 207 16.70 -23.57 -19.55
CA GLU A 207 17.04 -23.80 -20.95
C GLU A 207 15.82 -23.44 -21.81
N ASN A 208 16.08 -22.79 -22.95
CA ASN A 208 15.11 -22.31 -23.97
C ASN A 208 14.59 -20.86 -23.83
N VAL A 209 15.49 -19.88 -23.82
CA VAL A 209 15.26 -18.63 -24.56
C VAL A 209 16.58 -18.20 -25.23
N LYS A 210 16.70 -18.43 -26.54
CA LYS A 210 17.79 -17.85 -27.35
C LYS A 210 17.58 -16.33 -27.42
N ALA A 211 18.51 -15.57 -26.85
CA ALA A 211 18.64 -14.15 -27.11
C ALA A 211 19.35 -13.92 -28.46
N PRO A 212 19.09 -12.80 -29.15
CA PRO A 212 20.11 -12.17 -29.98
C PRO A 212 20.67 -10.96 -29.26
N LEU A 213 21.94 -11.09 -28.86
CA LEU A 213 22.85 -9.96 -28.68
C LEU A 213 23.24 -9.44 -30.07
N HIS A 214 23.17 -8.13 -30.30
CA HIS A 214 24.23 -7.43 -31.02
C HIS A 214 24.18 -5.91 -30.77
N LYS A 215 25.33 -5.33 -30.43
CA LYS A 215 25.71 -3.94 -30.67
C LYS A 215 26.81 -3.96 -31.74
N THR A 216 26.72 -3.07 -32.75
CA THR A 216 27.82 -2.20 -33.21
C THR A 216 27.32 -1.17 -34.24
N LYS A 217 27.97 0.01 -34.24
CA LYS A 217 27.67 1.26 -34.95
C LYS A 217 28.06 1.25 -36.44
N ASN A 218 27.40 2.03 -37.31
CA ASN A 218 27.92 3.30 -37.89
C ASN A 218 27.01 3.93 -38.98
N LYS A 219 26.87 5.26 -38.86
CA LYS A 219 26.83 6.38 -39.84
C LYS A 219 25.97 6.38 -41.13
N ASN A 220 25.33 7.56 -41.29
CA ASN A 220 24.94 8.32 -42.47
C ASN A 220 23.81 7.77 -43.35
N GLU A 221 22.67 8.47 -43.35
CA GLU A 221 22.05 9.01 -44.58
C GLU A 221 20.90 9.97 -44.25
N GLU A 222 20.60 10.84 -45.21
CA GLU A 222 19.98 12.16 -45.11
C GLU A 222 18.46 12.18 -44.95
N VAL A 223 17.97 13.35 -44.54
CA VAL A 223 16.57 13.77 -44.45
C VAL A 223 16.16 14.50 -45.74
N PRO A 224 14.91 14.31 -46.22
CA PRO A 224 14.23 15.39 -46.95
C PRO A 224 13.02 15.98 -46.21
N HIS A 225 12.93 17.32 -46.26
CA HIS A 225 11.80 18.19 -45.90
C HIS A 225 10.48 17.81 -46.63
N LYS A 226 9.30 17.78 -45.99
CA LYS A 226 8.39 18.86 -45.53
C LYS A 226 7.52 19.47 -46.64
N GLU A 227 6.20 19.25 -46.57
CA GLU A 227 5.14 20.21 -46.97
C GLU A 227 3.75 19.79 -46.39
N PRO A 228 2.71 20.66 -46.36
CA PRO A 228 1.98 20.99 -45.13
C PRO A 228 0.54 20.46 -45.07
N GLU A 229 0.04 20.24 -43.84
CA GLU A 229 -1.37 19.92 -43.59
C GLU A 229 -2.27 21.17 -43.75
N PRO A 230 -3.43 21.05 -44.44
CA PRO A 230 -4.44 22.11 -44.46
C PRO A 230 -5.35 22.06 -43.22
N ASN A 231 -5.58 23.26 -42.70
CA ASN A 231 -6.50 23.62 -41.64
C ASN A 231 -7.98 23.39 -42.05
N LEU A 232 -8.73 22.56 -41.31
CA LEU A 232 -10.20 22.49 -41.41
C LEU A 232 -10.84 22.58 -40.02
N LYS A 233 -11.83 23.48 -39.92
CA LYS A 233 -12.62 23.87 -38.74
C LYS A 233 -13.51 22.72 -38.21
N PRO A 234 -13.99 22.82 -36.95
CA PRO A 234 -14.71 21.74 -36.28
C PRO A 234 -16.16 21.60 -36.78
N GLN A 235 -16.59 20.37 -37.09
CA GLN A 235 -17.99 19.98 -37.29
C GLN A 235 -18.49 19.06 -36.16
N PRO A 236 -19.81 18.98 -35.94
CA PRO A 236 -20.42 18.57 -34.67
C PRO A 236 -20.37 17.06 -34.44
N VAL A 237 -20.25 16.68 -33.16
CA VAL A 237 -20.24 15.30 -32.67
C VAL A 237 -21.59 14.63 -32.96
N GLN A 238 -21.62 13.70 -33.92
CA GLN A 238 -22.66 12.68 -34.01
C GLN A 238 -22.33 11.55 -33.03
N SER A 239 -23.33 11.20 -32.21
CA SER A 239 -23.32 10.08 -31.27
C SER A 239 -23.07 8.74 -31.95
N GLU A 240 -22.03 8.02 -31.53
CA GLU A 240 -21.75 6.64 -31.92
C GLU A 240 -22.86 5.69 -31.40
N PRO A 241 -23.27 4.68 -32.16
CA PRO A 241 -24.28 3.72 -31.72
C PRO A 241 -23.79 2.86 -30.55
N ALA A 242 -24.69 2.58 -29.60
CA ALA A 242 -24.44 1.67 -28.49
C ALA A 242 -23.96 0.30 -28.98
N ALA A 243 -22.75 -0.09 -28.57
CA ALA A 243 -22.19 -1.41 -28.86
C ALA A 243 -23.10 -2.52 -28.32
N ALA A 244 -23.39 -3.49 -29.18
CA ALA A 244 -24.19 -4.66 -28.86
C ALA A 244 -23.61 -5.46 -27.68
N PRO A 245 -24.45 -6.18 -26.89
CA PRO A 245 -23.97 -7.01 -25.80
C PRO A 245 -23.02 -8.08 -26.33
N LEU A 246 -21.83 -8.18 -25.72
CA LEU A 246 -20.91 -9.27 -26.01
C LEU A 246 -21.60 -10.63 -25.74
N PRO A 247 -21.31 -11.65 -26.55
CA PRO A 247 -21.88 -12.98 -26.37
C PRO A 247 -21.53 -13.53 -24.98
N PRO A 248 -22.37 -14.43 -24.40
CA PRO A 248 -22.07 -15.06 -23.14
C PRO A 248 -20.73 -15.77 -23.27
N VAL A 249 -19.76 -15.37 -22.44
CA VAL A 249 -18.45 -16.02 -22.39
C VAL A 249 -18.71 -17.45 -21.94
N THR A 250 -18.68 -18.38 -22.88
CA THR A 250 -18.65 -19.81 -22.59
C THR A 250 -17.48 -20.05 -21.66
N ALA A 251 -17.70 -20.83 -20.61
CA ALA A 251 -16.73 -21.16 -19.56
C ALA A 251 -15.52 -21.92 -20.12
N SER A 252 -14.66 -21.20 -20.85
CA SER A 252 -13.35 -21.65 -21.27
C SER A 252 -12.54 -21.91 -20.00
N LYS A 253 -12.03 -23.14 -19.84
CA LYS A 253 -11.17 -23.62 -18.75
C LYS A 253 -10.13 -22.56 -18.30
N PHE A 254 -10.50 -21.67 -17.37
CA PHE A 254 -9.57 -20.74 -16.76
C PHE A 254 -8.57 -21.52 -15.91
N SER A 255 -7.34 -21.04 -15.74
CA SER A 255 -6.26 -21.81 -15.12
C SER A 255 -6.61 -22.19 -13.67
N ARG A 256 -7.16 -23.40 -13.49
CA ARG A 256 -7.64 -24.04 -12.25
C ARG A 256 -6.50 -24.40 -11.28
N ASN A 257 -5.50 -23.53 -11.16
CA ASN A 257 -4.36 -23.73 -10.28
C ASN A 257 -3.90 -22.43 -9.62
N LYS A 258 -4.74 -21.38 -9.66
CA LYS A 258 -4.49 -20.12 -8.96
C LYS A 258 -4.74 -20.30 -7.47
N THR A 259 -3.87 -19.72 -6.66
CA THR A 259 -3.93 -19.78 -5.20
C THR A 259 -4.54 -18.49 -4.65
N ILE A 260 -5.61 -18.62 -3.87
CA ILE A 260 -6.31 -17.51 -3.24
C ILE A 260 -6.21 -17.68 -1.74
N VAL A 261 -5.79 -16.63 -1.05
CA VAL A 261 -5.84 -16.58 0.41
C VAL A 261 -7.00 -15.69 0.83
N ILE A 262 -7.90 -16.27 1.59
CA ILE A 262 -9.05 -15.58 2.19
C ILE A 262 -8.70 -15.27 3.64
N ASP A 263 -8.88 -14.02 4.03
CA ASP A 263 -8.60 -13.53 5.36
C ASP A 263 -9.89 -13.06 6.05
N PRO A 264 -10.53 -13.89 6.89
CA PRO A 264 -11.61 -13.41 7.73
C PRO A 264 -11.03 -12.50 8.82
N GLY A 265 -11.44 -11.22 8.83
CA GLY A 265 -10.99 -10.21 9.79
C GLY A 265 -11.14 -10.64 11.26
N HIS A 266 -10.33 -10.08 12.15
CA HIS A 266 -10.39 -10.30 13.61
C HIS A 266 -10.25 -11.77 14.03
N GLY A 267 -10.91 -12.17 15.13
CA GLY A 267 -10.99 -13.54 15.65
C GLY A 267 -10.47 -13.67 17.08
N GLY A 268 -10.92 -14.70 17.79
CA GLY A 268 -10.56 -14.98 19.17
C GLY A 268 -10.92 -13.81 20.09
N THR A 269 -9.89 -13.23 20.72
CA THR A 269 -10.01 -12.10 21.66
C THR A 269 -10.36 -10.77 20.97
N ASP A 270 -10.20 -10.68 19.66
CA ASP A 270 -10.62 -9.52 18.87
C ASP A 270 -11.99 -9.79 18.25
N PRO A 271 -13.08 -9.17 18.75
CA PRO A 271 -14.41 -9.33 18.18
C PRO A 271 -14.63 -8.55 16.88
N GLY A 272 -13.71 -7.64 16.54
CA GLY A 272 -13.96 -6.57 15.56
C GLY A 272 -15.02 -5.60 16.06
N ALA A 273 -15.75 -4.99 15.13
CA ALA A 273 -16.89 -4.17 15.45
C ALA A 273 -18.04 -4.97 16.10
N VAL A 274 -18.69 -4.34 17.09
CA VAL A 274 -19.75 -4.95 17.89
C VAL A 274 -20.99 -4.07 17.90
N ASN A 275 -22.15 -4.69 17.71
CA ASN A 275 -23.45 -4.06 17.87
C ASN A 275 -24.39 -5.00 18.64
N GLY A 276 -24.52 -4.79 19.95
CA GLY A 276 -25.24 -5.71 20.83
C GLY A 276 -24.59 -7.10 20.84
N LYS A 277 -25.31 -8.12 20.35
CA LYS A 277 -24.81 -9.50 20.22
C LYS A 277 -24.08 -9.76 18.90
N LEU A 278 -24.19 -8.85 17.95
CA LEU A 278 -23.57 -8.99 16.63
C LEU A 278 -22.08 -8.67 16.73
N GLN A 279 -21.26 -9.62 16.31
CA GLN A 279 -19.80 -9.49 16.28
C GLN A 279 -19.29 -9.70 14.87
N GLU A 280 -18.45 -8.78 14.40
CA GLU A 280 -17.88 -8.79 13.07
C GLU A 280 -17.15 -10.11 12.79
N LYS A 281 -16.30 -10.56 13.72
CA LYS A 281 -15.52 -11.80 13.58
C LYS A 281 -16.36 -13.02 13.19
N THR A 282 -17.63 -13.05 13.59
CA THR A 282 -18.58 -14.14 13.33
C THR A 282 -19.19 -14.01 11.94
N ALA A 283 -19.67 -12.81 11.59
CA ALA A 283 -20.25 -12.54 10.27
C ALA A 283 -19.23 -12.80 9.15
N VAL A 284 -18.01 -12.27 9.29
CA VAL A 284 -16.97 -12.38 8.26
C VAL A 284 -16.44 -13.80 8.11
N LEU A 285 -16.39 -14.58 9.20
CA LEU A 285 -16.03 -16.01 9.14
C LEU A 285 -17.09 -16.81 8.38
N GLY A 286 -18.37 -16.51 8.58
CA GLY A 286 -19.47 -17.14 7.86
C GLY A 286 -19.38 -16.93 6.35
N VAL A 287 -19.22 -15.68 5.92
CA VAL A 287 -19.04 -15.34 4.50
C VAL A 287 -17.76 -15.95 3.92
N ALA A 288 -16.64 -15.89 4.66
CA ALA A 288 -15.38 -16.44 4.19
C ALA A 288 -15.44 -17.94 3.92
N LYS A 289 -16.06 -18.73 4.80
CA LYS A 289 -16.20 -20.18 4.61
C LYS A 289 -16.97 -20.49 3.34
N LYS A 290 -18.12 -19.84 3.15
CA LYS A 290 -18.96 -19.97 1.94
C LYS A 290 -18.18 -19.59 0.68
N LEU A 291 -17.45 -18.47 0.72
CA LEU A 291 -16.59 -18.04 -0.39
C LEU A 291 -15.54 -19.11 -0.73
N GLY A 292 -14.87 -19.66 0.28
CA GLY A 292 -13.85 -20.67 0.05
C GLY A 292 -14.42 -21.97 -0.52
N ASP A 293 -15.61 -22.39 -0.12
CA ASP A 293 -16.26 -23.58 -0.68
C ASP A 293 -16.63 -23.36 -2.15
N ILE A 294 -17.17 -22.19 -2.48
CA ILE A 294 -17.47 -21.79 -3.87
C ILE A 294 -16.19 -21.77 -4.72
N LEU A 295 -15.12 -21.13 -4.24
CA LEU A 295 -13.86 -21.04 -4.98
C LEU A 295 -13.19 -22.41 -5.15
N LYS A 296 -13.21 -23.28 -4.14
CA LYS A 296 -12.72 -24.66 -4.27
C LYS A 296 -13.51 -25.44 -5.32
N ALA A 297 -14.83 -25.32 -5.32
CA ALA A 297 -15.69 -25.96 -6.33
C ALA A 297 -15.40 -25.45 -7.75
N ARG A 298 -14.97 -24.19 -7.89
CA ARG A 298 -14.51 -23.60 -9.16
C ARG A 298 -13.08 -24.01 -9.56
N GLY A 299 -12.37 -24.76 -8.71
CA GLY A 299 -11.04 -25.30 -8.99
C GLY A 299 -9.88 -24.40 -8.54
N TYR A 300 -10.10 -23.44 -7.65
CA TYR A 300 -9.03 -22.66 -7.04
C TYR A 300 -8.40 -23.40 -5.86
N LYS A 301 -7.10 -23.15 -5.63
CA LYS A 301 -6.44 -23.51 -4.37
C LYS A 301 -6.76 -22.43 -3.34
N VAL A 302 -7.46 -22.79 -2.27
CA VAL A 302 -7.93 -21.82 -1.26
C VAL A 302 -7.27 -22.09 0.08
N TYR A 303 -6.67 -21.06 0.66
CA TYR A 303 -6.19 -21.07 2.04
C TYR A 303 -6.88 -20.00 2.86
N PHE A 304 -7.06 -20.26 4.15
CA PHE A 304 -7.61 -19.30 5.10
C PHE A 304 -6.53 -18.86 6.08
N THR A 305 -6.46 -17.57 6.41
CA THR A 305 -5.63 -17.11 7.55
C THR A 305 -6.16 -17.66 8.87
N ARG A 306 -7.50 -17.82 8.99
CA ARG A 306 -8.18 -18.58 10.03
C ARG A 306 -9.43 -19.27 9.48
N SER A 307 -9.71 -20.49 9.94
CA SER A 307 -10.95 -21.23 9.63
C SER A 307 -11.84 -21.43 10.87
N THR A 308 -11.36 -21.02 12.03
CA THR A 308 -12.01 -21.09 13.35
C THR A 308 -11.96 -19.72 14.04
N ASP A 309 -12.55 -19.62 15.22
CA ASP A 309 -12.53 -18.39 16.03
C ASP A 309 -11.20 -18.26 16.80
N VAL A 310 -10.15 -17.87 16.08
CA VAL A 310 -8.81 -17.65 16.63
C VAL A 310 -8.28 -16.29 16.22
N PHE A 311 -7.55 -15.63 17.12
CA PHE A 311 -6.90 -14.36 16.82
C PHE A 311 -5.66 -14.56 15.96
N ILE A 312 -5.55 -13.78 14.88
CA ILE A 312 -4.36 -13.74 14.01
C ILE A 312 -3.85 -12.30 13.93
N ASN A 313 -2.58 -12.12 14.28
CA ASN A 313 -1.90 -10.83 14.18
C ASN A 313 -1.88 -10.31 12.73
N LEU A 314 -2.06 -9.00 12.55
CA LEU A 314 -2.16 -8.33 11.24
C LEU A 314 -0.98 -8.67 10.30
N ARG A 315 0.27 -8.65 10.80
CA ARG A 315 1.47 -8.92 9.98
C ARG A 315 1.50 -10.37 9.50
N THR A 316 1.00 -11.29 10.32
CA THR A 316 0.97 -12.72 10.02
C THR A 316 0.04 -13.05 8.85
N ARG A 317 -1.03 -12.26 8.65
CA ARG A 317 -2.03 -12.49 7.61
C ARG A 317 -1.44 -12.40 6.20
N THR A 318 -0.75 -11.29 5.88
CA THR A 318 -0.10 -11.10 4.57
C THR A 318 1.16 -11.95 4.43
N LYS A 319 1.91 -12.17 5.53
CA LYS A 319 3.04 -13.11 5.50
C LYS A 319 2.58 -14.52 5.11
N PHE A 320 1.50 -15.02 5.72
CA PHE A 320 0.92 -16.31 5.37
C PHE A 320 0.54 -16.37 3.89
N ALA A 321 -0.04 -15.30 3.35
CA ALA A 321 -0.38 -15.24 1.93
C ALA A 321 0.85 -15.30 1.01
N ASN A 322 1.92 -14.60 1.40
CA ASN A 322 3.20 -14.63 0.69
C ASN A 322 3.84 -16.02 0.75
N ASP A 323 3.84 -16.68 1.92
CA ASP A 323 4.38 -18.03 2.11
C ASP A 323 3.64 -19.07 1.27
N LYS A 324 2.34 -18.86 0.98
CA LYS A 324 1.53 -19.69 0.08
C LYS A 324 1.67 -19.32 -1.39
N MET A 325 2.49 -18.33 -1.72
CA MET A 325 2.64 -17.79 -3.08
C MET A 325 1.27 -17.48 -3.69
N ALA A 326 0.38 -16.85 -2.92
CA ALA A 326 -0.97 -16.57 -3.38
C ALA A 326 -0.96 -15.64 -4.60
N ASP A 327 -1.83 -15.94 -5.57
CA ASP A 327 -2.12 -15.07 -6.69
C ASP A 327 -3.01 -13.89 -6.28
N LEU A 328 -3.88 -14.07 -5.27
CA LEU A 328 -4.72 -13.00 -4.70
C LEU A 328 -4.85 -13.14 -3.18
N PHE A 329 -4.95 -11.99 -2.51
CA PHE A 329 -5.32 -11.89 -1.10
C PHE A 329 -6.64 -11.12 -0.96
N VAL A 330 -7.62 -11.72 -0.30
CA VAL A 330 -8.95 -11.13 -0.08
C VAL A 330 -9.27 -11.14 1.41
N SER A 331 -9.18 -9.98 2.03
CA SER A 331 -9.60 -9.79 3.43
C SER A 331 -11.08 -9.41 3.48
N ILE A 332 -11.83 -9.99 4.41
CA ILE A 332 -13.28 -9.81 4.56
C ILE A 332 -13.54 -9.20 5.93
N HIS A 333 -14.16 -8.02 5.93
CA HIS A 333 -14.49 -7.19 7.09
C HIS A 333 -15.95 -6.72 7.03
N ALA A 334 -16.49 -6.25 8.14
CA ALA A 334 -17.80 -5.62 8.22
C ALA A 334 -17.73 -4.30 8.98
N ASN A 335 -17.72 -3.22 8.21
CA ASN A 335 -17.52 -1.84 8.62
C ASN A 335 -18.37 -1.41 9.82
N ALA A 336 -17.94 -0.35 10.47
CA ALA A 336 -18.64 0.28 11.58
C ALA A 336 -18.73 1.79 11.40
N ALA A 337 -19.88 2.34 11.78
CA ALA A 337 -20.01 3.77 11.92
C ALA A 337 -19.15 4.27 13.09
N PRO A 338 -18.53 5.46 12.98
CA PRO A 338 -17.64 5.99 14.02
C PRO A 338 -18.37 6.35 15.32
N ASN A 339 -19.71 6.43 15.30
CA ASN A 339 -20.55 6.67 16.46
C ASN A 339 -22.01 6.27 16.18
N ALA A 340 -22.80 6.16 17.24
CA ALA A 340 -24.22 5.79 17.19
C ALA A 340 -25.06 6.73 16.32
N THR A 341 -24.75 8.03 16.30
CA THR A 341 -25.48 9.01 15.47
C THR A 341 -25.33 8.73 13.99
N LYS A 342 -24.13 8.29 13.54
CA LYS A 342 -23.86 7.95 12.14
C LYS A 342 -24.32 6.55 11.75
N ALA A 343 -24.57 5.67 12.71
CA ALA A 343 -24.92 4.27 12.48
C ALA A 343 -26.14 4.06 11.58
N LYS A 344 -27.15 4.94 11.61
CA LYS A 344 -28.33 4.86 10.73
C LYS A 344 -28.09 5.39 9.31
N SER A 345 -27.04 6.18 9.11
CA SER A 345 -26.76 6.85 7.83
C SER A 345 -25.69 6.16 7.01
N MET A 346 -24.73 5.52 7.69
CA MET A 346 -23.63 4.80 7.03
C MET A 346 -24.04 3.36 6.77
N HIS A 347 -24.00 2.97 5.50
CA HIS A 347 -24.41 1.67 5.00
C HIS A 347 -23.75 1.41 3.62
N GLY A 348 -23.84 0.17 3.16
CA GLY A 348 -23.37 -0.26 1.85
C GLY A 348 -22.07 -1.06 1.89
N ILE A 349 -21.79 -1.69 0.75
CA ILE A 349 -20.62 -2.55 0.54
C ILE A 349 -19.48 -1.69 -0.02
N GLU A 350 -18.28 -1.84 0.51
CA GLU A 350 -17.08 -1.12 0.04
C GLU A 350 -15.95 -2.10 -0.23
N THR A 351 -15.10 -1.79 -1.21
CA THR A 351 -13.87 -2.55 -1.46
C THR A 351 -12.67 -1.63 -1.44
N PHE A 352 -11.65 -1.99 -0.68
CA PHE A 352 -10.46 -1.18 -0.48
C PHE A 352 -9.21 -1.86 -1.03
N PHE A 353 -8.29 -1.04 -1.54
CA PHE A 353 -6.93 -1.45 -1.87
C PHE A 353 -5.91 -0.51 -1.21
N LEU A 354 -4.69 -1.00 -1.02
CA LEU A 354 -3.65 -0.28 -0.29
C LEU A 354 -3.13 0.94 -1.08
N SER A 355 -3.35 2.14 -0.54
CA SER A 355 -2.75 3.40 -1.02
C SER A 355 -2.89 4.49 0.06
N PRO A 356 -2.08 5.58 0.07
CA PRO A 356 -2.26 6.67 1.02
C PRO A 356 -3.68 7.25 0.88
N ALA A 357 -4.46 7.26 1.97
CA ALA A 357 -5.86 7.67 1.89
C ALA A 357 -6.01 9.15 1.46
N ARG A 358 -6.85 9.39 0.46
CA ARG A 358 -7.20 10.76 0.01
C ARG A 358 -8.47 11.32 0.65
N SER A 359 -9.36 10.47 1.17
CA SER A 359 -10.65 10.89 1.72
C SER A 359 -10.75 10.67 3.23
N GLU A 360 -11.49 11.54 3.92
CA GLU A 360 -11.71 11.44 5.37
C GLU A 360 -12.44 10.14 5.76
N ARG A 361 -13.37 9.70 4.90
CA ARG A 361 -14.05 8.40 5.05
C ARG A 361 -13.05 7.24 5.02
N SER A 362 -12.15 7.21 4.04
CA SER A 362 -11.10 6.18 3.93
C SER A 362 -10.15 6.19 5.14
N LYS A 363 -9.79 7.37 5.66
CA LYS A 363 -8.94 7.50 6.85
C LYS A 363 -9.64 6.95 8.08
N ASN A 364 -10.90 7.30 8.29
CA ASN A 364 -11.67 6.85 9.44
C ASN A 364 -11.89 5.33 9.44
N ALA A 365 -12.22 4.74 8.28
CA ALA A 365 -12.34 3.29 8.15
C ALA A 365 -11.01 2.60 8.47
N ALA A 366 -9.90 3.06 7.87
CA ALA A 366 -8.57 2.51 8.17
C ALA A 366 -8.18 2.67 9.64
N ALA A 367 -8.50 3.80 10.28
CA ALA A 367 -8.17 4.03 11.68
C ALA A 367 -8.94 3.12 12.65
N LEU A 368 -10.17 2.71 12.29
CA LEU A 368 -10.96 1.78 13.09
C LEU A 368 -10.40 0.36 13.01
N GLU A 369 -9.92 -0.05 11.84
CA GLU A 369 -9.34 -1.37 11.58
C GLU A 369 -7.87 -1.48 12.04
N ASN A 370 -7.10 -0.41 11.89
CA ASN A 370 -5.68 -0.37 12.25
C ASN A 370 -5.46 -0.15 13.76
N LYS A 371 -6.33 -0.66 14.63
CA LYS A 371 -6.10 -0.59 16.07
C LYS A 371 -5.02 -1.60 16.45
N SER A 372 -3.78 -1.14 16.65
CA SER A 372 -2.67 -1.97 17.12
C SER A 372 -1.78 -1.22 18.13
N ASP A 373 -0.84 -1.96 18.71
CA ASP A 373 0.23 -1.42 19.55
C ASP A 373 1.28 -0.65 18.75
N ILE A 374 2.03 0.19 19.45
CA ILE A 374 2.92 1.25 18.91
C ILE A 374 4.01 0.70 17.96
N GLU A 375 4.62 -0.43 18.29
CA GLU A 375 5.67 -1.03 17.46
C GLU A 375 5.15 -1.52 16.10
N GLU A 376 3.93 -2.04 16.09
CA GLU A 376 3.22 -2.41 14.87
C GLU A 376 2.90 -1.20 14.01
N MET A 377 2.45 -0.08 14.61
CA MET A 377 2.20 1.16 13.86
C MET A 377 3.45 1.66 13.12
N ASN A 378 4.61 1.61 13.79
CA ASN A 378 5.88 2.04 13.19
C ASN A 378 6.28 1.14 12.00
N TYR A 379 6.14 -0.17 12.16
CA TYR A 379 6.37 -1.11 11.07
C TYR A 379 5.40 -0.89 9.90
N PHE A 380 4.09 -0.82 10.17
CA PHE A 380 3.09 -0.70 9.14
C PHE A 380 3.13 0.63 8.42
N SER A 381 3.44 1.74 9.10
CA SER A 381 3.61 3.04 8.43
C SER A 381 4.80 3.05 7.46
N GLN A 382 5.93 2.44 7.84
CA GLN A 382 7.09 2.28 6.96
C GLN A 382 6.80 1.32 5.80
N GLN A 383 6.10 0.21 6.05
CA GLN A 383 5.82 -0.79 5.04
C GLN A 383 4.66 -0.39 4.10
N THR A 384 3.68 0.39 4.58
CA THR A 384 2.67 1.05 3.75
C THR A 384 3.36 1.92 2.71
N PHE A 385 4.31 2.75 3.16
CA PHE A 385 5.13 3.57 2.26
C PHE A 385 5.83 2.72 1.18
N LEU A 386 6.48 1.61 1.56
CA LEU A 386 7.17 0.74 0.59
C LEU A 386 6.22 0.04 -0.38
N ASN A 387 5.06 -0.44 0.08
CA ASN A 387 4.09 -1.10 -0.79
C ASN A 387 3.45 -0.14 -1.80
N VAL A 388 3.27 1.12 -1.40
CA VAL A 388 2.73 2.16 -2.26
C VAL A 388 3.67 2.51 -3.42
N LEU A 389 4.97 2.25 -3.26
CA LEU A 389 5.95 2.44 -4.34
C LEU A 389 5.83 1.39 -5.45
N ASN A 390 5.08 0.30 -5.25
CA ASN A 390 4.80 -0.70 -6.27
C ASN A 390 3.50 -0.36 -7.04
N ARG A 391 3.63 0.51 -8.05
CA ARG A 391 2.50 1.00 -8.86
C ARG A 391 1.72 -0.11 -9.58
N GLU A 392 2.39 -1.16 -10.05
CA GLU A 392 1.75 -2.28 -10.74
C GLU A 392 0.80 -3.04 -9.81
N LYS A 393 1.25 -3.31 -8.57
CA LYS A 393 0.42 -3.97 -7.55
C LYS A 393 -0.81 -3.13 -7.16
N ILE A 394 -0.65 -1.81 -7.02
CA ILE A 394 -1.79 -0.91 -6.75
C ILE A 394 -2.81 -0.99 -7.89
N ILE A 395 -2.35 -0.92 -9.13
CA ILE A 395 -3.24 -1.00 -10.31
C ILE A 395 -3.95 -2.35 -10.34
N ALA A 396 -3.23 -3.44 -10.12
CA ALA A 396 -3.80 -4.79 -10.09
C ALA A 396 -4.82 -4.96 -8.96
N SER A 397 -4.54 -4.45 -7.77
CA SER A 397 -5.45 -4.49 -6.61
C SER A 397 -6.69 -3.63 -6.84
N ASN A 398 -6.54 -2.46 -7.47
CA ASN A 398 -7.67 -1.61 -7.86
C ASN A 398 -8.58 -2.33 -8.88
N LYS A 399 -8.00 -2.93 -9.93
CA LYS A 399 -8.76 -3.74 -10.91
C LYS A 399 -9.52 -4.89 -10.24
N LEU A 400 -8.84 -5.64 -9.35
CA LEU A 400 -9.47 -6.69 -8.54
C LEU A 400 -10.63 -6.14 -7.72
N GLY A 401 -10.43 -5.01 -7.05
CA GLY A 401 -11.45 -4.34 -6.25
C GLY A 401 -12.67 -3.92 -7.07
N ILE A 402 -12.47 -3.42 -8.29
CA ILE A 402 -13.56 -3.04 -9.22
C ILE A 402 -14.39 -4.26 -9.61
N ASP A 403 -13.74 -5.36 -9.97
CA ASP A 403 -14.43 -6.59 -10.37
C ASP A 403 -15.20 -7.21 -9.18
N ILE A 404 -14.60 -7.25 -7.99
CA ILE A 404 -15.28 -7.71 -6.78
C ILE A 404 -16.46 -6.81 -6.42
N GLN A 405 -16.27 -5.48 -6.37
CA GLN A 405 -17.31 -4.53 -5.99
C GLN A 405 -18.54 -4.63 -6.90
N LYS A 406 -18.31 -4.72 -8.21
CA LYS A 406 -19.38 -4.86 -9.19
C LYS A 406 -20.20 -6.13 -8.95
N GLU A 407 -19.52 -7.27 -8.84
CA GLU A 407 -20.19 -8.58 -8.78
C GLU A 407 -20.80 -8.88 -7.41
N ILE A 408 -20.19 -8.40 -6.31
CA ILE A 408 -20.78 -8.49 -4.97
C ILE A 408 -22.09 -7.72 -4.87
N LEU A 409 -22.15 -6.51 -5.44
CA LEU A 409 -23.39 -5.72 -5.48
C LEU A 409 -24.46 -6.38 -6.36
N ALA A 410 -24.08 -6.85 -7.55
CA ALA A 410 -25.01 -7.51 -8.46
C ALA A 410 -25.63 -8.77 -7.82
N SER A 411 -24.84 -9.52 -7.05
CA SER A 411 -25.31 -10.71 -6.33
C SER A 411 -26.15 -10.33 -5.10
N ALA A 412 -25.68 -9.40 -4.27
CA ALA A 412 -26.36 -8.97 -3.05
C ALA A 412 -27.77 -8.41 -3.34
N ARG A 413 -27.90 -7.60 -4.41
CA ARG A 413 -29.17 -6.96 -4.83
C ARG A 413 -30.26 -7.94 -5.25
N LYS A 414 -29.92 -9.21 -5.53
CA LYS A 414 -30.91 -10.25 -5.83
C LYS A 414 -31.67 -10.70 -4.58
N VAL A 415 -31.10 -10.51 -3.40
CA VAL A 415 -31.66 -10.99 -2.13
C VAL A 415 -32.11 -9.83 -1.24
N TYR A 416 -31.32 -8.75 -1.19
CA TYR A 416 -31.65 -7.57 -0.39
C TYR A 416 -31.19 -6.28 -1.07
N ALA A 417 -31.85 -5.16 -0.76
CA ALA A 417 -31.34 -3.84 -1.12
C ALA A 417 -29.94 -3.64 -0.54
N ALA A 418 -28.96 -3.45 -1.42
CA ALA A 418 -27.55 -3.24 -1.09
C ALA A 418 -27.03 -1.98 -1.80
N SER A 419 -26.47 -1.07 -1.02
CA SER A 419 -25.92 0.20 -1.49
C SER A 419 -24.47 0.05 -1.92
N ASP A 420 -24.10 0.78 -2.97
CA ASP A 420 -22.73 0.82 -3.48
C ASP A 420 -21.91 1.86 -2.72
N GLY A 421 -20.96 1.41 -1.91
CA GLY A 421 -19.99 2.28 -1.24
C GLY A 421 -18.71 2.55 -2.05
N SER A 422 -18.61 1.96 -3.25
CA SER A 422 -17.54 2.08 -4.24
C SER A 422 -16.21 1.42 -3.85
N VAL A 423 -15.28 1.41 -4.81
CA VAL A 423 -13.88 1.01 -4.59
C VAL A 423 -13.09 2.22 -4.12
N ARG A 424 -12.26 2.06 -3.08
CA ARG A 424 -11.50 3.16 -2.47
C ARG A 424 -10.07 2.75 -2.14
N GLU A 425 -9.19 3.74 -2.11
CA GLU A 425 -7.86 3.59 -1.52
C GLU A 425 -7.89 3.91 -0.03
N ALA A 426 -7.10 3.15 0.76
CA ALA A 426 -6.90 3.39 2.17
C ALA A 426 -5.62 2.68 2.70
N PRO A 427 -5.00 3.20 3.79
CA PRO A 427 -3.79 2.64 4.37
C PRO A 427 -4.08 1.48 5.34
N PHE A 428 -4.87 0.48 4.92
CA PHE A 428 -5.20 -0.67 5.77
C PHE A 428 -3.97 -1.55 6.03
N TRP A 429 -3.62 -1.73 7.31
CA TRP A 429 -2.45 -2.50 7.73
C TRP A 429 -2.55 -3.98 7.38
N VAL A 430 -3.76 -4.53 7.31
CA VAL A 430 -3.97 -5.92 6.86
C VAL A 430 -3.60 -6.13 5.39
N LEU A 431 -3.51 -5.08 4.57
CA LEU A 431 -3.04 -5.17 3.18
C LEU A 431 -1.53 -4.93 3.06
N VAL A 432 -0.88 -4.51 4.15
CA VAL A 432 0.53 -4.16 4.16
C VAL A 432 1.39 -5.42 4.18
N GLY A 433 2.29 -5.50 3.22
CA GLY A 433 3.28 -6.57 3.07
C GLY A 433 2.86 -7.64 2.06
N ALA A 434 1.62 -7.58 1.54
CA ALA A 434 1.17 -8.47 0.48
C ALA A 434 2.02 -8.30 -0.79
N LEU A 435 2.54 -9.40 -1.34
CA LEU A 435 3.35 -9.43 -2.57
C LEU A 435 2.50 -9.65 -3.84
N MET A 436 1.22 -9.92 -3.67
CA MET A 436 0.22 -10.11 -4.72
C MET A 436 -0.86 -9.01 -4.67
N PRO A 437 -1.76 -8.92 -5.67
CA PRO A 437 -2.93 -8.05 -5.57
C PRO A 437 -3.77 -8.38 -4.34
N ALA A 438 -4.10 -7.35 -3.56
CA ALA A 438 -4.70 -7.50 -2.25
C ALA A 438 -5.82 -6.49 -2.04
N VAL A 439 -6.97 -6.97 -1.57
CA VAL A 439 -8.14 -6.12 -1.26
C VAL A 439 -8.71 -6.44 0.11
N LEU A 440 -9.34 -5.44 0.71
CA LEU A 440 -10.22 -5.58 1.88
C LEU A 440 -11.65 -5.31 1.42
N VAL A 441 -12.57 -6.24 1.67
CA VAL A 441 -13.98 -6.12 1.31
C VAL A 441 -14.80 -5.89 2.57
N GLU A 442 -15.39 -4.71 2.67
CA GLU A 442 -16.39 -4.38 3.68
C GLU A 442 -17.77 -4.82 3.20
N ILE A 443 -18.28 -5.92 3.74
CA ILE A 443 -19.53 -6.56 3.26
C ILE A 443 -20.83 -5.85 3.69
N GLY A 444 -20.71 -4.74 4.43
CA GLY A 444 -21.80 -3.94 4.96
C GLY A 444 -21.43 -3.35 6.32
N TYR A 445 -22.30 -2.53 6.90
CA TYR A 445 -22.06 -1.89 8.19
C TYR A 445 -22.71 -2.69 9.34
N ILE A 446 -21.91 -3.34 10.19
CA ILE A 446 -22.46 -4.13 11.32
C ILE A 446 -23.20 -3.29 12.35
N THR A 447 -22.81 -2.03 12.50
CA THR A 447 -23.48 -1.07 13.38
C THR A 447 -24.79 -0.54 12.80
N HIS A 448 -25.04 -0.71 11.50
CA HIS A 448 -26.27 -0.24 10.88
C HIS A 448 -27.43 -1.16 11.28
N PRO A 449 -28.57 -0.63 11.77
CA PRO A 449 -29.64 -1.44 12.36
C PRO A 449 -30.26 -2.46 11.42
N VAL A 450 -30.21 -2.20 10.11
CA VAL A 450 -30.76 -3.11 9.08
C VAL A 450 -29.67 -3.96 8.42
N GLU A 451 -28.45 -3.44 8.23
CA GLU A 451 -27.40 -4.24 7.57
C GLU A 451 -26.77 -5.20 8.55
N GLY A 452 -26.58 -4.79 9.81
CA GLY A 452 -26.01 -5.62 10.86
C GLY A 452 -26.71 -6.97 10.98
N GLU A 453 -28.05 -6.98 11.07
CA GLU A 453 -28.82 -8.23 11.13
C GLU A 453 -28.72 -9.06 9.83
N LYS A 454 -28.72 -8.40 8.66
CA LYS A 454 -28.59 -9.08 7.37
C LYS A 454 -27.25 -9.80 7.21
N LEU A 455 -26.18 -9.30 7.83
CA LEU A 455 -24.86 -9.94 7.78
C LEU A 455 -24.83 -11.35 8.39
N PHE A 456 -25.86 -11.71 9.17
CA PHE A 456 -26.02 -13.05 9.77
C PHE A 456 -27.08 -13.89 9.04
N ASN A 457 -27.75 -13.34 8.03
CA ASN A 457 -28.70 -14.09 7.21
C ASN A 457 -27.97 -14.98 6.20
N ASP A 458 -28.31 -16.27 6.17
CA ASP A 458 -27.62 -17.26 5.33
C ASP A 458 -27.71 -16.94 3.83
N ALA A 459 -28.88 -16.53 3.35
CA ALA A 459 -29.08 -16.19 1.94
C ALA A 459 -28.26 -14.95 1.54
N TYR A 460 -28.15 -13.95 2.41
CA TYR A 460 -27.30 -12.78 2.16
C TYR A 460 -25.81 -13.16 2.17
N GLN A 461 -25.35 -13.95 3.13
CA GLN A 461 -23.96 -14.42 3.15
C GLN A 461 -23.61 -15.24 1.91
N ASN A 462 -24.51 -16.11 1.43
CA ASN A 462 -24.32 -16.85 0.18
C ASN A 462 -24.27 -15.89 -1.02
N ALA A 463 -25.11 -14.85 -1.06
CA ALA A 463 -25.09 -13.86 -2.13
C ALA A 463 -23.77 -13.06 -2.14
N LEU A 464 -23.29 -12.61 -0.98
CA LEU A 464 -22.02 -11.91 -0.83
C LEU A 464 -20.85 -12.81 -1.30
N ALA A 465 -20.79 -14.05 -0.81
CA ALA A 465 -19.75 -15.01 -1.17
C ALA A 465 -19.73 -15.32 -2.68
N ASN A 466 -20.89 -15.56 -3.29
CA ASN A 466 -20.98 -15.79 -4.74
C ASN A 466 -20.53 -14.57 -5.54
N GLY A 467 -20.90 -13.36 -5.11
CA GLY A 467 -20.51 -12.15 -5.80
C GLY A 467 -19.01 -11.88 -5.73
N ILE A 468 -18.38 -12.10 -4.57
CA ILE A 468 -16.91 -12.03 -4.45
C ILE A 468 -16.25 -13.06 -5.37
N ALA A 469 -16.73 -14.31 -5.39
CA ALA A 469 -16.18 -15.36 -6.27
C ALA A 469 -16.31 -15.00 -7.76
N ASN A 470 -17.45 -14.44 -8.17
CA ASN A 470 -17.66 -13.97 -9.54
C ASN A 470 -16.72 -12.82 -9.90
N GLY A 471 -16.46 -11.90 -8.97
CA GLY A 471 -15.49 -10.82 -9.17
C GLY A 471 -14.07 -11.35 -9.37
N ILE A 472 -13.68 -12.38 -8.61
CA ILE A 472 -12.39 -13.04 -8.76
C ILE A 472 -12.27 -13.72 -10.13
N ASP A 473 -13.29 -14.46 -10.57
CA ASP A 473 -13.31 -15.05 -11.91
C ASP A 473 -13.20 -13.97 -12.99
N GLY A 474 -13.95 -12.87 -12.85
CA GLY A 474 -13.92 -11.73 -13.74
C GLY A 474 -12.53 -11.09 -13.82
N TYR A 475 -11.83 -10.96 -12.69
CA TYR A 475 -10.48 -10.42 -12.63
C TYR A 475 -9.48 -11.30 -13.41
N PHE A 476 -9.47 -12.61 -13.15
CA PHE A 476 -8.55 -13.53 -13.83
C PHE A 476 -8.87 -13.68 -15.32
N ALA A 477 -10.15 -13.57 -15.70
CA ALA A 477 -10.52 -13.61 -17.12
C ALA A 477 -9.94 -12.43 -17.92
N LYS A 478 -9.82 -11.26 -17.28
CA LYS A 478 -9.36 -10.01 -17.91
C LYS A 478 -7.85 -9.75 -17.80
N ASN A 479 -7.17 -10.35 -16.83
CA ASN A 479 -5.77 -10.06 -16.51
C ASN A 479 -4.92 -11.35 -16.54
N ARG A 480 -4.67 -11.86 -17.75
CA ARG A 480 -3.93 -13.11 -18.01
C ARG A 480 -2.43 -12.96 -17.85
#